data_AF-A0A7S2CEG0-F1
#
_entry.id   AF-A0A7S2CEG0-F1
#
_cell.length_a   1.000
_cell.length_b   1.000
_cell.length_c   1.000
_cell.angle_alpha   90.00
_cell.angle_beta   90.00
_cell.angle_gamma   90.00
#
_symmetry.space_group_name_H-M   'P 1'
#
loop_
_entity.id
_entity.type
_entity.pdbx_description
1 polymer ?
#
loop_
_entity_poly.entity_id
_entity_poly.type
_entity_poly.pdbx_seq_one_letter_code
_entity_poly.pdbx_strand_id
1 'polypeptide(L)'
;VASVDLRSVANRLRHLLHHMPVPSSADPEPPSALLEGECEGEHALVVPAEAPRASATDEAFVVSLYPPGVDKERGAALAMAAGREPPAAKKTASAAMEALMATRAKERDAKAEERRALMEAKAELRAKEREAKIEAVKEQRAALAEAREKERIAIAEKRVREGVMGCIKAMITKLEQQAVRESKTSAAGSKRVRESDKTRDREEEKRKRHMNKMSALEGRVVVVHADLKVHPRQSATAATTAGSPASSGGLLHHLPDGTTIGGSSSSGGGSSSGGAVVSLGLRLLPDSSGMSVPPVALSSGFQRLLSEYDHMSEVEKFSKTHRWVQLLEGIEFGLQLALGSSVVVRSSMGCGKWARVPWITVHDPNQTTQSGLFLQYLVQADVKGAYLCLAQGTSKLRSTVGPPAANMHVANIGAFVRERCRMALGQHAALFDLYGRVELRAPKGHGAPFEKGAIISRHYPAGH
;
A
#
# COMPACT_ATOMS: atom_id res chain seq x y z
N VAL A 1 -6.62 -2.87 -9.38
CA VAL A 1 -5.69 -2.00 -10.14
C VAL A 1 -6.40 -0.78 -10.73
N ALA A 2 -7.52 -0.95 -11.45
CA ALA A 2 -8.23 0.17 -12.10
C ALA A 2 -8.67 1.31 -11.13
N SER A 3 -8.86 1.01 -9.85
CA SER A 3 -9.23 1.98 -8.81
C SER A 3 -8.05 2.65 -8.10
N VAL A 4 -6.79 2.24 -8.37
CA VAL A 4 -5.62 2.77 -7.66
C VAL A 4 -5.18 4.08 -8.32
N ASP A 5 -5.15 5.16 -7.54
CA ASP A 5 -4.59 6.43 -7.99
C ASP A 5 -3.05 6.38 -8.04
N LEU A 6 -2.52 6.10 -9.22
CA LEU A 6 -1.07 6.01 -9.44
C LEU A 6 -0.35 7.35 -9.34
N ARG A 7 -1.05 8.49 -9.47
CA ARG A 7 -0.44 9.81 -9.18
C ARG A 7 -0.20 9.95 -7.68
N SER A 8 -1.18 9.55 -6.88
CA SER A 8 -1.04 9.49 -5.43
C SER A 8 0.11 8.57 -4.99
N VAL A 9 0.27 7.40 -5.64
CA VAL A 9 1.41 6.51 -5.42
C VAL A 9 2.74 7.17 -5.78
N ALA A 10 2.83 7.80 -6.95
CA ALA A 10 4.05 8.49 -7.39
C ALA A 10 4.42 9.67 -6.46
N ASN A 11 3.44 10.41 -5.97
CA ASN A 11 3.66 11.47 -4.98
C ASN A 11 4.22 10.93 -3.68
N ARG A 12 3.69 9.80 -3.20
CA ARG A 12 4.23 9.11 -2.01
C ARG A 12 5.65 8.61 -2.22
N LEU A 13 5.95 8.03 -3.39
CA LEU A 13 7.32 7.65 -3.73
C LEU A 13 8.25 8.85 -3.63
N ARG A 14 7.90 9.98 -4.27
CA ARG A 14 8.69 11.22 -4.18
C ARG A 14 8.87 11.69 -2.74
N HIS A 15 7.81 11.66 -1.94
CA HIS A 15 7.88 12.02 -0.51
C HIS A 15 8.84 11.11 0.27
N LEU A 16 8.75 9.79 0.08
CA LEU A 16 9.64 8.83 0.73
C LEU A 16 11.09 8.97 0.29
N LEU A 17 11.36 9.39 -0.95
CA LEU A 17 12.73 9.69 -1.41
C LEU A 17 13.38 10.83 -0.62
N HIS A 18 12.59 11.79 -0.13
CA HIS A 18 13.13 12.89 0.68
C HIS A 18 13.51 12.45 2.10
N HIS A 19 12.88 11.40 2.62
CA HIS A 19 13.15 10.89 3.97
C HIS A 19 14.30 9.88 4.03
N MET A 20 14.71 9.31 2.89
CA MET A 20 15.95 8.54 2.72
C MET A 20 16.64 8.98 1.41
N PRO A 21 17.37 10.12 1.43
CA PRO A 21 18.17 10.51 0.28
C PRO A 21 19.33 9.53 0.12
N VAL A 22 19.59 9.08 -1.11
CA VAL A 22 20.85 8.40 -1.42
C VAL A 22 21.90 9.49 -1.68
N PRO A 23 23.10 9.42 -1.09
CA PRO A 23 24.17 10.36 -1.41
C PRO A 23 24.49 10.27 -2.92
N SER A 24 24.67 11.44 -3.55
CA SER A 24 24.81 11.62 -5.01
C SER A 24 26.03 10.93 -5.64
N SER A 25 26.86 10.21 -4.89
CA SER A 25 28.15 9.68 -5.35
C SER A 25 28.11 8.25 -5.89
N ALA A 26 26.94 7.60 -5.94
CA ALA A 26 26.79 6.25 -6.46
C ALA A 26 26.07 6.31 -7.82
N ASP A 27 26.80 6.70 -8.87
CA ASP A 27 26.36 6.35 -10.22
C ASP A 27 26.41 4.82 -10.32
N PRO A 28 25.29 4.14 -10.62
CA PRO A 28 25.29 2.71 -10.80
C PRO A 28 26.14 2.40 -12.04
N GLU A 29 27.28 1.74 -11.87
CA GLU A 29 27.95 1.11 -13.00
C GLU A 29 26.91 0.19 -13.70
N PRO A 30 26.69 0.36 -15.02
CA PRO A 30 25.81 -0.54 -15.74
C PRO A 30 26.39 -1.96 -15.63
N PRO A 31 25.56 -2.98 -15.33
CA PRO A 31 26.05 -4.33 -15.21
C PRO A 31 26.65 -4.76 -16.54
N SER A 32 27.96 -5.05 -16.53
CA SER A 32 28.67 -5.66 -17.64
C SER A 32 27.89 -6.87 -18.14
N ALA A 33 27.56 -6.84 -19.43
CA ALA A 33 26.88 -7.93 -20.13
C ALA A 33 27.71 -9.23 -19.95
N LEU A 34 27.24 -10.12 -19.08
CA LEU A 34 27.77 -11.46 -18.97
C LEU A 34 27.32 -12.26 -20.19
N LEU A 35 28.32 -12.63 -20.97
CA LEU A 35 28.27 -13.56 -22.09
C LEU A 35 27.53 -14.85 -21.70
N GLU A 36 26.73 -15.32 -22.65
CA GLU A 36 26.09 -16.63 -22.65
C GLU A 36 27.17 -17.71 -22.51
N GLY A 37 27.21 -18.37 -21.35
CA GLY A 37 27.97 -19.58 -21.12
C GLY A 37 27.01 -20.76 -21.07
N GLU A 38 27.06 -21.60 -22.09
CA GLU A 38 26.41 -22.89 -22.15
C GLU A 38 26.93 -23.78 -21.00
N CYS A 39 26.04 -24.19 -20.10
CA CYS A 39 26.31 -25.24 -19.12
C CYS A 39 25.41 -26.42 -19.43
N GLU A 40 25.92 -27.36 -20.22
CA GLU A 40 25.49 -28.75 -20.19
C GLU A 40 25.88 -29.35 -18.84
N GLY A 41 24.94 -30.04 -18.19
CA GLY A 41 25.16 -30.64 -16.88
C GLY A 41 23.98 -31.53 -16.49
N GLU A 42 24.00 -32.76 -17.00
CA GLU A 42 23.17 -33.86 -16.55
C GLU A 42 23.37 -34.11 -15.05
N HIS A 43 22.28 -34.20 -14.25
CA HIS A 43 22.27 -35.02 -13.04
C HIS A 43 20.85 -35.49 -12.67
N ALA A 44 20.65 -36.78 -12.94
CA ALA A 44 19.92 -37.80 -12.19
C ALA A 44 18.66 -37.44 -11.36
N LEU A 45 17.55 -38.03 -11.80
CA LEU A 45 16.37 -38.33 -10.99
C LEU A 45 16.73 -39.10 -9.71
N VAL A 46 16.23 -38.64 -8.57
CA VAL A 46 16.03 -39.45 -7.36
C VAL A 46 14.58 -39.30 -6.90
N VAL A 47 13.86 -40.43 -6.90
CA VAL A 47 12.48 -40.61 -6.41
C VAL A 47 12.53 -40.85 -4.88
N PRO A 48 11.53 -40.41 -4.08
CA PRO A 48 11.67 -40.32 -2.63
C PRO A 48 11.26 -41.61 -1.89
N ALA A 49 11.92 -41.86 -0.76
CA ALA A 49 11.58 -42.92 0.19
C ALA A 49 10.80 -42.35 1.40
N GLU A 50 9.66 -42.99 1.63
CA GLU A 50 8.83 -43.21 2.83
C GLU A 50 8.97 -42.38 4.13
N ALA A 51 7.79 -42.08 4.68
CA ALA A 51 7.50 -41.47 5.97
C ALA A 51 7.92 -42.33 7.18
N PRO A 52 7.88 -41.77 8.40
CA PRO A 52 6.83 -42.24 9.31
C PRO A 52 6.16 -41.19 10.21
N ARG A 53 4.86 -41.44 10.39
CA ARG A 53 4.01 -41.44 11.61
C ARG A 53 4.13 -40.30 12.63
N ALA A 54 3.00 -39.62 12.77
CA ALA A 54 2.63 -38.75 13.88
C ALA A 54 2.45 -39.52 15.20
N SER A 55 2.88 -38.91 16.30
CA SER A 55 2.41 -39.21 17.65
C SER A 55 1.84 -37.94 18.27
N ALA A 56 0.54 -37.97 18.56
CA ALA A 56 -0.18 -36.96 19.29
C ALA A 56 -0.26 -37.38 20.76
N THR A 57 0.26 -36.56 21.67
CA THR A 57 -0.13 -36.51 23.09
C THR A 57 0.21 -35.13 23.62
N ASP A 58 -0.81 -34.31 23.84
CA ASP A 58 -0.92 -33.41 24.98
C ASP A 58 -2.19 -32.58 24.86
N GLU A 59 -3.16 -32.83 25.74
CA GLU A 59 -4.09 -31.83 26.28
C GLU A 59 -5.01 -32.49 27.33
N ALA A 60 -4.79 -32.17 28.60
CA ALA A 60 -5.84 -31.83 29.58
C ALA A 60 -5.22 -31.62 30.97
N PHE A 61 -4.73 -30.41 31.19
CA PHE A 61 -4.47 -29.86 32.51
C PHE A 61 -5.75 -29.14 32.96
N VAL A 62 -6.50 -29.71 33.91
CA VAL A 62 -7.57 -28.99 34.62
C VAL A 62 -7.24 -28.96 36.09
N VAL A 63 -7.00 -27.75 36.55
CA VAL A 63 -6.83 -27.28 37.92
C VAL A 63 -8.14 -27.49 38.68
N SER A 64 -8.11 -28.27 39.77
CA SER A 64 -9.14 -28.22 40.82
C SER A 64 -8.53 -27.57 42.06
N LEU A 65 -9.01 -26.37 42.37
CA LEU A 65 -8.70 -25.60 43.57
C LEU A 65 -9.70 -25.98 44.68
N TYR A 66 -9.17 -26.11 45.91
CA TYR A 66 -9.78 -26.20 47.26
C TYR A 66 -10.13 -27.57 47.90
N PRO A 67 -9.50 -27.89 49.06
CA PRO A 67 -10.09 -28.63 50.22
C PRO A 67 -10.70 -27.61 51.22
N PRO A 68 -11.28 -27.94 52.42
CA PRO A 68 -11.28 -29.20 53.19
C PRO A 68 -12.67 -29.60 53.79
N GLY A 69 -12.76 -30.79 54.39
CA GLY A 69 -13.96 -31.22 55.13
C GLY A 69 -13.87 -32.64 55.66
N VAL A 70 -13.01 -32.84 56.67
CA VAL A 70 -12.94 -34.06 57.48
C VAL A 70 -14.07 -33.99 58.51
N ASP A 71 -15.09 -34.84 58.36
CA ASP A 71 -15.97 -35.27 59.46
C ASP A 71 -16.91 -36.38 58.98
N LYS A 72 -16.48 -37.65 59.09
CA LYS A 72 -17.35 -38.83 58.93
C LYS A 72 -17.07 -39.96 59.94
N GLU A 73 -16.38 -39.70 61.04
CA GLU A 73 -16.13 -40.70 62.10
C GLU A 73 -17.08 -40.62 63.31
N ARG A 74 -18.31 -40.10 63.15
CA ARG A 74 -19.27 -39.98 64.28
C ARG A 74 -20.67 -40.53 64.02
N GLY A 75 -20.80 -41.58 63.20
CA GLY A 75 -22.11 -42.11 62.79
C GLY A 75 -22.42 -43.58 63.09
N ALA A 76 -21.56 -44.35 63.78
CA ALA A 76 -21.76 -45.81 63.89
C ALA A 76 -21.41 -46.39 65.26
N ALA A 77 -21.73 -45.69 66.34
CA ALA A 77 -21.55 -46.19 67.71
C ALA A 77 -22.74 -45.84 68.61
N LEU A 78 -23.98 -46.18 68.21
CA LEU A 78 -25.13 -46.17 69.12
C LEU A 78 -26.34 -46.93 68.56
N ALA A 79 -26.23 -48.25 68.40
CA ALA A 79 -27.39 -49.13 68.18
C ALA A 79 -27.09 -50.58 68.62
N MET A 80 -26.69 -50.75 69.89
CA MET A 80 -26.60 -52.07 70.54
C MET A 80 -27.26 -51.96 71.91
N ALA A 81 -28.60 -52.06 71.95
CA ALA A 81 -29.37 -52.42 73.14
C ALA A 81 -30.88 -52.48 72.81
N ALA A 82 -31.41 -53.68 72.57
CA ALA A 82 -32.73 -54.13 73.06
C ALA A 82 -33.05 -55.49 72.42
N GLY A 83 -32.73 -56.56 73.15
CA GLY A 83 -33.25 -57.88 72.85
C GLY A 83 -34.76 -57.96 73.12
N ARG A 84 -35.48 -58.52 72.16
CA ARG A 84 -36.73 -59.28 72.39
C ARG A 84 -37.00 -60.14 71.17
N GLU A 85 -36.77 -61.44 71.30
CA GLU A 85 -37.18 -62.44 70.30
C GLU A 85 -38.71 -62.61 70.30
N PRO A 86 -39.36 -62.62 69.11
CA PRO A 86 -40.73 -63.10 68.98
C PRO A 86 -40.79 -64.57 68.53
N PRO A 87 -41.87 -65.29 68.91
CA PRO A 87 -41.97 -66.75 68.82
C PRO A 87 -42.05 -67.28 67.38
N ALA A 88 -41.35 -68.41 67.19
CA ALA A 88 -41.16 -69.12 65.94
C ALA A 88 -42.37 -69.99 65.57
N ALA A 89 -43.40 -69.42 64.92
CA ALA A 89 -44.45 -70.24 64.29
C ALA A 89 -45.22 -69.57 63.13
N LYS A 90 -44.66 -68.53 62.48
CA LYS A 90 -45.19 -67.94 61.23
C LYS A 90 -44.10 -67.65 60.17
N LYS A 91 -42.91 -68.26 60.30
CA LYS A 91 -41.70 -67.92 59.51
C LYS A 91 -41.73 -68.37 58.04
N THR A 92 -42.60 -69.29 57.64
CA THR A 92 -42.61 -69.83 56.26
C THR A 92 -43.40 -68.97 55.28
N ALA A 93 -44.50 -68.32 55.71
CA ALA A 93 -45.24 -67.39 54.84
C ALA A 93 -44.49 -66.05 54.64
N SER A 94 -43.72 -65.61 55.64
CA SER A 94 -42.93 -64.37 55.58
C SER A 94 -41.81 -64.43 54.55
N ALA A 95 -41.09 -65.56 54.47
CA ALA A 95 -39.97 -65.72 53.53
C ALA A 95 -40.44 -65.74 52.07
N ALA A 96 -41.61 -66.32 51.78
CA ALA A 96 -42.16 -66.35 50.43
C ALA A 96 -42.61 -64.96 49.96
N MET A 97 -43.22 -64.17 50.85
CA MET A 97 -43.60 -62.77 50.60
C MET A 97 -42.36 -61.90 50.36
N GLU A 98 -41.29 -62.11 51.13
CA GLU A 98 -40.03 -61.37 51.00
C GLU A 98 -39.32 -61.66 49.66
N ALA A 99 -39.29 -62.93 49.23
CA ALA A 99 -38.78 -63.31 47.90
C ALA A 99 -39.60 -62.70 46.75
N LEU A 100 -40.93 -62.61 46.88
CA LEU A 100 -41.80 -61.95 45.90
C LEU A 100 -41.57 -60.43 45.86
N MET A 101 -41.33 -59.79 47.01
CA MET A 101 -41.01 -58.36 47.06
C MET A 101 -39.63 -58.07 46.47
N ALA A 102 -38.64 -58.94 46.70
CA ALA A 102 -37.31 -58.82 46.11
C ALA A 102 -37.33 -58.99 44.57
N THR A 103 -38.13 -59.92 44.05
CA THR A 103 -38.30 -60.08 42.59
C THR A 103 -39.02 -58.88 41.97
N ARG A 104 -40.07 -58.36 42.60
CA ARG A 104 -40.74 -57.11 42.17
C ARG A 104 -39.83 -55.88 42.26
N ALA A 105 -38.93 -55.81 43.23
CA ALA A 105 -37.94 -54.74 43.34
C ALA A 105 -36.98 -54.78 42.14
N LYS A 106 -36.43 -55.96 41.84
CA LYS A 106 -35.56 -56.16 40.65
C LYS A 106 -36.27 -55.79 39.34
N GLU A 107 -37.54 -56.15 39.20
CA GLU A 107 -38.33 -55.78 38.01
C GLU A 107 -38.55 -54.26 37.89
N ARG A 108 -38.81 -53.58 39.02
CA ARG A 108 -38.94 -52.11 39.05
C ARG A 108 -37.63 -51.41 38.71
N ASP A 109 -36.51 -51.92 39.22
CA ASP A 109 -35.18 -51.38 38.95
C ASP A 109 -34.82 -51.56 37.46
N ALA A 110 -35.05 -52.75 36.89
CA ALA A 110 -34.84 -53.00 35.47
C ALA A 110 -35.71 -52.07 34.59
N LYS A 111 -36.98 -51.89 34.95
CA LYS A 111 -37.89 -50.97 34.22
C LYS A 111 -37.48 -49.50 34.38
N ALA A 112 -36.89 -49.13 35.52
CA ALA A 112 -36.37 -47.78 35.74
C ALA A 112 -35.11 -47.53 34.90
N GLU A 113 -34.22 -48.52 34.78
CA GLU A 113 -33.04 -48.46 33.91
C GLU A 113 -33.44 -48.38 32.43
N GLU A 114 -34.40 -49.19 31.97
CA GLU A 114 -34.92 -49.12 30.60
C GLU A 114 -35.51 -47.73 30.28
N ARG A 115 -36.27 -47.15 31.21
CA ARG A 115 -36.80 -45.78 31.06
C ARG A 115 -35.69 -44.72 31.02
N ARG A 116 -34.62 -44.88 31.80
CA ARG A 116 -33.46 -43.97 31.76
C ARG A 116 -32.74 -44.06 30.41
N ALA A 117 -32.47 -45.27 29.94
CA ALA A 117 -31.86 -45.51 28.63
C ALA A 117 -32.71 -44.92 27.48
N LEU A 118 -34.04 -45.09 27.52
CA LEU A 118 -34.94 -44.50 26.52
C LEU A 118 -34.93 -42.96 26.56
N MET A 119 -34.90 -42.37 27.75
CA MET A 119 -34.84 -40.91 27.90
C MET A 119 -33.51 -40.33 27.43
N GLU A 120 -32.40 -41.03 27.67
CA GLU A 120 -31.06 -40.66 27.20
C GLU A 120 -30.98 -40.74 25.67
N ALA A 121 -31.43 -41.83 25.06
CA ALA A 121 -31.50 -41.98 23.61
C ALA A 121 -32.37 -40.88 22.94
N LYS A 122 -33.49 -40.51 23.57
CA LYS A 122 -34.35 -39.42 23.09
C LYS A 122 -33.69 -38.04 23.25
N ALA A 123 -32.89 -37.84 24.30
CA ALA A 123 -32.12 -36.61 24.49
C ALA A 123 -31.01 -36.49 23.45
N GLU A 124 -30.30 -37.57 23.15
CA GLU A 124 -29.26 -37.62 22.12
C GLU A 124 -29.83 -37.34 20.72
N LEU A 125 -30.98 -37.94 20.37
CA LEU A 125 -31.66 -37.66 19.11
C LEU A 125 -32.03 -36.18 18.97
N ARG A 126 -32.57 -35.57 20.03
CA ARG A 126 -32.89 -34.13 20.05
C ARG A 126 -31.64 -33.25 19.96
N ALA A 127 -30.51 -33.68 20.52
CA ALA A 127 -29.25 -32.97 20.39
C ALA A 127 -28.75 -32.98 18.94
N LYS A 128 -28.77 -34.16 18.28
CA LYS A 128 -28.43 -34.30 16.85
C LYS A 128 -29.34 -33.46 15.95
N GLU A 129 -30.65 -33.43 16.21
CA GLU A 129 -31.58 -32.57 15.48
C GLU A 129 -31.30 -31.07 15.65
N ARG A 130 -30.89 -30.64 16.85
CA ARG A 130 -30.52 -29.23 17.10
C ARG A 130 -29.23 -28.86 16.39
N GLU A 131 -28.24 -29.73 16.42
CA GLU A 131 -26.97 -29.54 15.72
C GLU A 131 -27.19 -29.42 14.20
N ALA A 132 -27.98 -30.33 13.62
CA ALA A 132 -28.37 -30.27 12.20
C ALA A 132 -29.10 -28.96 11.84
N LYS A 133 -29.98 -28.47 12.73
CA LYS A 133 -30.66 -27.17 12.52
C LYS A 133 -29.69 -25.99 12.60
N ILE A 134 -28.74 -26.01 13.52
CA ILE A 134 -27.70 -24.96 13.63
C ILE A 134 -26.86 -24.92 12.37
N GLU A 135 -26.46 -26.09 11.86
CA GLU A 135 -25.63 -26.17 10.64
C GLU A 135 -26.40 -25.71 9.41
N ALA A 136 -27.67 -26.10 9.26
CA ALA A 136 -28.53 -25.60 8.19
C ALA A 136 -28.70 -24.06 8.22
N VAL A 137 -28.84 -23.47 9.41
CA VAL A 137 -28.92 -21.99 9.56
C VAL A 137 -27.60 -21.31 9.21
N LYS A 138 -26.45 -21.91 9.54
CA LYS A 138 -25.14 -21.37 9.13
C LYS A 138 -24.98 -21.40 7.61
N GLU A 139 -25.36 -22.51 6.97
CA GLU A 139 -25.32 -22.65 5.52
C GLU A 139 -26.22 -21.62 4.83
N GLN A 140 -27.45 -21.43 5.31
CA GLN A 140 -28.36 -20.39 4.81
C GLN A 140 -27.78 -18.98 4.97
N ARG A 141 -27.11 -18.69 6.10
CA ARG A 141 -26.44 -17.39 6.31
C ARG A 141 -25.25 -17.20 5.38
N ALA A 142 -24.46 -18.24 5.13
CA ALA A 142 -23.34 -18.20 4.19
C ALA A 142 -23.83 -17.96 2.76
N ALA A 143 -24.87 -18.67 2.32
CA ALA A 143 -25.50 -18.47 1.01
C ALA A 143 -26.06 -17.04 0.84
N LEU A 144 -26.72 -16.50 1.88
CA LEU A 144 -27.22 -15.12 1.87
C LEU A 144 -26.08 -14.09 1.82
N ALA A 145 -24.97 -14.34 2.53
CA ALA A 145 -23.81 -13.46 2.49
C ALA A 145 -23.15 -13.45 1.10
N GLU A 146 -23.02 -14.63 0.46
CA GLU A 146 -22.52 -14.75 -0.91
C GLU A 146 -23.43 -14.03 -1.92
N ALA A 147 -24.76 -14.18 -1.79
CA ALA A 147 -25.72 -13.48 -2.64
C ALA A 147 -25.62 -11.95 -2.51
N ARG A 148 -25.47 -11.42 -1.29
CA ARG A 148 -25.27 -9.98 -1.04
C ARG A 148 -23.96 -9.46 -1.63
N GLU A 149 -22.90 -10.27 -1.59
CA GLU A 149 -21.61 -9.88 -2.18
C GLU A 149 -21.70 -9.86 -3.72
N LYS A 150 -22.36 -10.84 -4.32
CA LYS A 150 -22.65 -10.84 -5.78
C LYS A 150 -23.46 -9.61 -6.18
N GLU A 151 -24.47 -9.23 -5.40
CA GLU A 151 -25.26 -8.02 -5.63
C GLU A 151 -24.41 -6.73 -5.53
N ARG A 152 -23.54 -6.64 -4.52
CA ARG A 152 -22.61 -5.51 -4.37
C ARG A 152 -21.66 -5.37 -5.56
N ILE A 153 -21.10 -6.48 -6.04
CA ILE A 153 -20.24 -6.51 -7.22
C ILE A 153 -21.03 -6.04 -8.45
N ALA A 154 -22.24 -6.55 -8.66
CA ALA A 154 -23.10 -6.14 -9.78
C ALA A 154 -23.44 -4.64 -9.77
N ILE A 155 -23.72 -4.06 -8.58
CA ILE A 155 -23.95 -2.62 -8.42
C ILE A 155 -22.68 -1.83 -8.72
N ALA A 156 -21.51 -2.29 -8.27
CA ALA A 156 -20.23 -1.64 -8.54
C ALA A 156 -19.89 -1.65 -10.04
N GLU A 157 -20.07 -2.79 -10.72
CA GLU A 157 -19.89 -2.91 -12.17
C GLU A 157 -20.83 -1.99 -12.95
N LYS A 158 -22.10 -1.90 -12.54
CA LYS A 158 -23.07 -0.98 -13.13
C LYS A 158 -22.60 0.48 -13.02
N ARG A 159 -22.13 0.91 -11.84
CA ARG A 159 -21.60 2.27 -11.63
C ARG A 159 -20.38 2.57 -12.49
N VAL A 160 -19.45 1.61 -12.61
CA VAL A 160 -18.27 1.76 -13.47
C VAL A 160 -18.70 1.91 -14.93
N ARG A 161 -19.64 1.08 -15.40
CA ARG A 161 -20.17 1.15 -16.77
C ARG A 161 -20.82 2.52 -17.05
N GLU A 162 -21.67 3.00 -16.13
CA GLU A 162 -22.31 4.31 -16.23
C GLU A 162 -21.28 5.45 -16.26
N GLY A 163 -20.24 5.39 -15.41
CA GLY A 163 -19.15 6.36 -15.38
C GLY A 163 -18.35 6.40 -16.69
N VAL A 164 -18.01 5.23 -17.25
CA VAL A 164 -17.30 5.13 -18.54
C VAL A 164 -18.14 5.69 -19.68
N MET A 165 -19.43 5.33 -19.75
CA MET A 165 -20.35 5.86 -20.75
C MET A 165 -20.52 7.38 -20.64
N GLY A 166 -20.55 7.92 -19.41
CA GLY A 166 -20.57 9.37 -19.16
C GLY A 166 -19.33 10.07 -19.70
N CYS A 167 -18.14 9.53 -19.46
CA CYS A 167 -16.88 10.06 -20.00
C CYS A 167 -16.84 10.02 -21.53
N ILE A 168 -17.26 8.92 -22.15
CA ILE A 168 -17.32 8.78 -23.62
C ILE A 168 -18.25 9.85 -24.19
N LYS A 169 -19.46 10.01 -23.63
CA LYS A 169 -20.42 11.03 -24.07
C LYS A 169 -19.83 12.44 -23.96
N ALA A 170 -19.14 12.75 -22.86
CA ALA A 170 -18.48 14.05 -22.67
C ALA A 170 -17.33 14.27 -23.68
N MET A 171 -16.58 13.24 -24.04
CA MET A 171 -15.54 13.33 -25.07
C MET A 171 -16.14 13.58 -26.46
N ILE A 172 -17.20 12.86 -26.83
CA ILE A 172 -17.93 13.06 -28.09
C ILE A 172 -18.42 14.51 -28.18
N THR A 173 -19.07 15.03 -27.14
CA THR A 173 -19.54 16.42 -27.10
C THR A 173 -18.39 17.43 -27.22
N LYS A 174 -17.22 17.18 -26.63
CA LYS A 174 -16.05 18.05 -26.80
C LYS A 174 -15.51 18.02 -28.22
N LEU A 175 -15.47 16.86 -28.86
CA LEU A 175 -15.06 16.72 -30.26
C LEU A 175 -16.03 17.44 -31.21
N GLU A 176 -17.33 17.31 -30.98
CA GLU A 176 -18.36 18.05 -31.74
C GLU A 176 -18.19 19.57 -31.57
N GLN A 177 -17.98 20.04 -30.33
CA GLN A 177 -17.71 21.46 -30.07
C GLN A 177 -16.43 21.95 -30.74
N GLN A 178 -15.39 21.11 -30.79
CA GLN A 178 -14.13 21.43 -31.47
C GLN A 178 -14.34 21.53 -32.99
N ALA A 179 -15.04 20.57 -33.60
CA ALA A 179 -15.36 20.60 -35.03
C ALA A 179 -16.18 21.86 -35.41
N VAL A 180 -17.11 22.29 -34.56
CA VAL A 180 -17.86 23.55 -34.75
C VAL A 180 -16.96 24.78 -34.62
N ARG A 181 -15.95 24.77 -33.76
CA ARG A 181 -14.98 25.87 -33.66
C ARG A 181 -14.09 25.93 -34.89
N GLU A 182 -13.59 24.80 -35.36
CA GLU A 182 -12.73 24.70 -36.56
C GLU A 182 -13.49 25.12 -37.83
N SER A 183 -14.76 24.77 -37.97
CA SER A 183 -15.57 25.24 -39.10
C SER A 183 -15.79 26.76 -39.09
N LYS A 184 -15.99 27.35 -37.89
CA LYS A 184 -16.11 28.81 -37.74
C LYS A 184 -14.80 29.55 -38.03
N THR A 185 -13.66 29.03 -37.56
CA THR A 185 -12.35 29.66 -37.83
C THR A 185 -11.97 29.54 -39.30
N SER A 186 -12.27 28.40 -39.94
CA SER A 186 -12.09 28.22 -41.39
C SER A 186 -12.95 29.20 -42.20
N ALA A 187 -14.24 29.36 -41.85
CA ALA A 187 -15.12 30.32 -42.50
C ALA A 187 -14.65 31.78 -42.32
N ALA A 188 -14.17 32.14 -41.12
CA ALA A 188 -13.62 33.47 -40.86
C ALA A 188 -12.31 33.73 -41.64
N GLY A 189 -11.44 32.73 -41.75
CA GLY A 189 -10.22 32.78 -42.56
C GLY A 189 -10.55 33.00 -44.04
N SER A 190 -11.51 32.24 -44.57
CA SER A 190 -11.95 32.37 -45.97
C SER A 190 -12.55 33.76 -46.28
N LYS A 191 -13.26 34.37 -45.32
CA LYS A 191 -13.76 35.74 -45.44
C LYS A 191 -12.63 36.78 -45.47
N ARG A 192 -11.60 36.64 -44.62
CA ARG A 192 -10.43 37.54 -44.62
C ARG A 192 -9.63 37.47 -45.92
N VAL A 193 -9.43 36.27 -46.47
CA VAL A 193 -8.72 36.10 -47.76
C VAL A 193 -9.48 36.83 -48.88
N ARG A 194 -10.80 36.63 -48.99
CA ARG A 194 -11.63 37.35 -49.99
C ARG A 194 -11.61 38.87 -49.83
N GLU A 195 -11.52 39.37 -48.60
CA GLU A 195 -11.47 40.81 -48.33
C GLU A 195 -10.09 41.40 -48.67
N SER A 196 -9.02 40.66 -48.38
CA SER A 196 -7.63 40.97 -48.77
C SER A 196 -7.46 41.03 -50.29
N ASP A 197 -8.00 40.06 -51.01
CA ASP A 197 -7.95 40.03 -52.48
C ASP A 197 -8.68 41.23 -53.09
N LYS A 198 -9.88 41.57 -52.57
CA LYS A 198 -10.62 42.78 -52.99
C LYS A 198 -9.85 44.08 -52.74
N THR A 199 -9.11 44.17 -51.63
CA THR A 199 -8.27 45.35 -51.37
C THR A 199 -7.07 45.42 -52.32
N ARG A 200 -6.46 44.26 -52.62
CA ARG A 200 -5.33 44.18 -53.55
C ARG A 200 -5.73 44.57 -54.97
N ASP A 201 -6.88 44.09 -55.44
CA ASP A 201 -7.44 44.44 -56.75
C ASP A 201 -7.71 45.95 -56.87
N ARG A 202 -8.24 46.58 -55.81
CA ARG A 202 -8.48 48.03 -55.76
C ARG A 202 -7.17 48.84 -55.78
N GLU A 203 -6.13 48.39 -55.07
CA GLU A 203 -4.82 49.04 -55.10
C GLU A 203 -4.15 48.92 -56.47
N GLU A 204 -4.25 47.74 -57.09
CA GLU A 204 -3.73 47.52 -58.44
C GLU A 204 -4.44 48.40 -59.47
N GLU A 205 -5.77 48.54 -59.37
CA GLU A 205 -6.54 49.44 -60.23
C GLU A 205 -6.15 50.91 -60.02
N LYS A 206 -5.94 51.34 -58.77
CA LYS A 206 -5.41 52.69 -58.46
C LYS A 206 -4.02 52.91 -59.07
N ARG A 207 -3.12 51.92 -58.99
CA ARG A 207 -1.79 51.98 -59.61
C ARG A 207 -1.88 52.11 -61.12
N LYS A 208 -2.73 51.32 -61.79
CA LYS A 208 -2.97 51.42 -63.24
C LYS A 208 -3.49 52.82 -63.63
N ARG A 209 -4.43 53.38 -62.87
CA ARG A 209 -4.93 54.75 -63.08
C ARG A 209 -3.84 55.80 -62.89
N HIS A 210 -2.99 55.65 -61.87
CA HIS A 210 -1.88 56.57 -61.62
C HIS A 210 -0.85 56.51 -62.76
N MET A 211 -0.49 55.30 -63.21
CA MET A 211 0.47 55.10 -64.29
C MET A 211 -0.03 55.71 -65.61
N ASN A 212 -1.31 55.50 -65.95
CA ASN A 212 -1.94 56.16 -67.10
C ASN A 212 -1.93 57.69 -66.97
N LYS A 213 -2.14 58.22 -65.76
CA LYS A 213 -2.09 59.67 -65.51
C LYS A 213 -0.68 60.24 -65.65
N MET A 214 0.35 59.52 -65.22
CA MET A 214 1.76 59.92 -65.38
C MET A 214 2.18 59.89 -66.85
N SER A 215 1.81 58.84 -67.58
CA SER A 215 2.10 58.74 -69.03
C SER A 215 1.41 59.87 -69.83
N ALA A 216 0.21 60.30 -69.42
CA ALA A 216 -0.46 61.46 -70.01
C ALA A 216 0.23 62.81 -69.70
N LEU A 217 0.99 62.90 -68.61
CA LEU A 217 1.76 64.10 -68.25
C LEU A 217 3.14 64.14 -68.94
N GLU A 218 3.75 62.98 -69.21
CA GLU A 218 5.01 62.88 -69.97
C GLU A 218 4.87 63.31 -71.44
N GLY A 219 3.65 63.37 -71.99
CA GLY A 219 3.37 64.00 -73.30
C GLY A 219 3.42 65.54 -73.30
N ARG A 220 3.64 66.19 -72.14
CA ARG A 220 3.78 67.65 -72.01
C ARG A 220 5.13 68.03 -71.38
N VAL A 221 6.23 67.52 -71.93
CA VAL A 221 7.55 68.07 -71.62
C VAL A 221 7.80 69.28 -72.52
N VAL A 222 7.51 70.48 -72.00
CA VAL A 222 8.06 71.72 -72.54
C VAL A 222 9.50 71.80 -72.05
N VAL A 223 10.44 71.74 -73.00
CA VAL A 223 11.87 71.90 -72.75
C VAL A 223 12.11 73.33 -72.27
N VAL A 224 12.37 73.50 -70.97
CA VAL A 224 12.93 74.74 -70.41
C VAL A 224 14.38 74.45 -70.05
N HIS A 225 15.30 74.98 -70.86
CA HIS A 225 16.71 75.04 -70.55
C HIS A 225 16.91 75.96 -69.34
N ALA A 226 17.45 75.42 -68.25
CA ALA A 226 17.97 76.21 -67.14
C ALA A 226 19.39 75.75 -66.84
N ASP A 227 20.35 76.62 -67.16
CA ASP A 227 21.76 76.49 -66.81
C ASP A 227 21.94 76.57 -65.30
N LEU A 228 22.54 75.54 -64.70
CA LEU A 228 22.93 75.54 -63.29
C LEU A 228 24.38 75.06 -63.13
N LYS A 229 25.18 75.99 -62.60
CA LYS A 229 26.61 75.88 -62.31
C LYS A 229 26.91 74.80 -61.26
N VAL A 230 27.95 74.03 -61.56
CA VAL A 230 28.56 73.00 -60.71
C VAL A 230 29.57 73.63 -59.73
N HIS A 231 29.51 73.23 -58.46
CA HIS A 231 30.65 73.32 -57.54
C HIS A 231 30.86 71.97 -56.81
N PRO A 232 32.13 71.57 -56.56
CA PRO A 232 32.46 70.22 -56.11
C PRO A 232 32.52 70.13 -54.58
N ARG A 233 32.17 68.97 -54.03
CA ARG A 233 32.53 68.59 -52.65
C ARG A 233 33.06 67.17 -52.59
N GLN A 234 34.13 67.05 -51.82
CA GLN A 234 35.05 65.93 -51.70
C GLN A 234 34.49 64.78 -50.86
N SER A 235 35.03 63.62 -51.19
CA SER A 235 34.91 62.30 -50.56
C SER A 235 35.52 62.21 -49.17
N ALA A 236 34.94 61.38 -48.29
CA ALA A 236 35.68 60.65 -47.28
C ALA A 236 35.01 59.29 -46.99
N THR A 237 35.82 58.25 -47.16
CA THR A 237 35.59 56.83 -46.86
C THR A 237 35.92 56.51 -45.40
N ALA A 238 35.20 55.56 -44.79
CA ALA A 238 35.73 54.76 -43.68
C ALA A 238 35.01 53.42 -43.55
N ALA A 239 35.76 52.34 -43.79
CA ALA A 239 35.53 51.02 -43.24
C ALA A 239 36.33 50.90 -41.91
N THR A 240 35.96 50.01 -40.99
CA THR A 240 36.90 49.13 -40.22
C THR A 240 36.15 48.15 -39.28
N THR A 241 36.68 46.94 -39.33
CA THR A 241 36.64 45.66 -38.60
C THR A 241 36.61 45.62 -37.05
N ALA A 242 35.94 44.57 -36.56
CA ALA A 242 36.16 43.64 -35.42
C ALA A 242 37.12 43.92 -34.22
N GLY A 243 36.72 43.46 -33.03
CA GLY A 243 37.62 43.07 -31.92
C GLY A 243 36.99 43.09 -30.50
N SER A 244 37.09 41.99 -29.75
CA SER A 244 36.59 41.79 -28.36
C SER A 244 37.76 41.89 -27.33
N PRO A 245 37.62 41.49 -26.04
CA PRO A 245 37.47 42.34 -24.85
C PRO A 245 38.65 42.32 -23.84
N ALA A 246 38.74 43.27 -22.89
CA ALA A 246 39.26 43.06 -21.51
C ALA A 246 39.26 44.33 -20.62
N SER A 247 38.85 44.12 -19.36
CA SER A 247 39.29 44.73 -18.09
C SER A 247 39.31 46.26 -17.86
N SER A 248 38.62 46.69 -16.79
CA SER A 248 39.19 47.23 -15.53
C SER A 248 38.45 48.46 -14.96
N GLY A 249 38.33 48.49 -13.62
CA GLY A 249 37.87 49.63 -12.81
C GLY A 249 36.35 49.67 -12.62
N GLY A 250 35.75 49.59 -11.44
CA GLY A 250 36.25 49.85 -10.09
C GLY A 250 35.22 50.77 -9.42
N LEU A 251 34.40 50.25 -8.50
CA LEU A 251 33.67 51.08 -7.55
C LEU A 251 33.40 50.29 -6.26
N LEU A 252 34.09 50.70 -5.20
CA LEU A 252 33.90 50.26 -3.82
C LEU A 252 32.57 50.79 -3.28
N HIS A 253 31.84 49.96 -2.53
CA HIS A 253 30.99 50.43 -1.44
C HIS A 253 31.36 49.70 -0.15
N HIS A 254 31.78 50.50 0.82
CA HIS A 254 32.21 50.15 2.17
C HIS A 254 31.03 49.66 3.03
N LEU A 255 31.26 48.58 3.78
CA LEU A 255 30.61 48.25 5.05
C LEU A 255 31.06 49.22 6.16
N PRO A 256 30.28 49.33 7.25
CA PRO A 256 30.87 49.50 8.56
C PRO A 256 30.48 48.37 9.52
N ASP A 257 31.48 48.02 10.32
CA ASP A 257 31.47 47.04 11.39
C ASP A 257 30.64 47.45 12.62
N GLY A 258 30.12 46.42 13.29
CA GLY A 258 30.28 46.14 14.71
C GLY A 258 30.11 47.27 15.74
N THR A 259 29.06 47.17 16.55
CA THR A 259 29.10 47.67 17.94
C THR A 259 28.34 46.72 18.86
N THR A 260 29.08 46.08 19.76
CA THR A 260 28.61 45.38 20.96
C THR A 260 28.19 46.38 22.04
N ILE A 261 26.96 46.27 22.56
CA ILE A 261 26.59 46.70 23.93
C ILE A 261 25.57 45.69 24.47
N GLY A 262 25.80 45.19 25.68
CA GLY A 262 24.92 44.24 26.36
C GLY A 262 23.76 44.89 27.13
N GLY A 263 23.01 44.04 27.86
CA GLY A 263 22.17 44.48 28.98
C GLY A 263 20.71 44.03 28.96
N SER A 264 20.42 43.04 29.82
CA SER A 264 19.33 43.02 30.81
C SER A 264 17.84 43.14 30.39
N SER A 265 17.11 42.03 30.63
CA SER A 265 15.85 41.89 31.39
C SER A 265 14.72 42.94 31.29
N SER A 266 13.51 42.47 30.94
CA SER A 266 12.18 42.77 31.53
C SER A 266 11.10 42.26 30.55
N SER A 267 10.22 41.32 30.92
CA SER A 267 8.95 41.46 31.67
C SER A 267 7.97 42.51 31.11
N GLY A 268 6.83 42.03 30.62
CA GLY A 268 5.64 42.81 30.21
C GLY A 268 5.00 42.16 28.97
N GLY A 269 3.81 41.56 29.01
CA GLY A 269 2.58 42.07 29.61
C GLY A 269 1.82 42.85 28.52
N GLY A 270 1.09 42.15 27.66
CA GLY A 270 0.45 42.75 26.49
C GLY A 270 -0.76 41.96 26.00
N SER A 271 -1.93 42.40 26.45
CA SER A 271 -3.27 42.06 25.99
C SER A 271 -3.42 42.19 24.46
N SER A 272 -4.02 41.18 23.81
CA SER A 272 -4.76 41.34 22.55
C SER A 272 -5.72 40.15 22.40
N SER A 273 -7.02 40.42 22.54
CA SER A 273 -7.98 40.52 21.44
C SER A 273 -8.62 39.16 21.11
N GLY A 274 -9.96 39.15 21.18
CA GLY A 274 -10.79 37.98 20.89
C GLY A 274 -10.62 37.54 19.44
N GLY A 275 -9.83 36.49 19.24
CA GLY A 275 -9.73 35.76 17.99
C GLY A 275 -10.75 34.63 17.98
N ALA A 276 -11.57 34.59 16.94
CA ALA A 276 -12.46 33.49 16.66
C ALA A 276 -11.71 32.15 16.71
N VAL A 277 -12.18 31.24 17.56
CA VAL A 277 -11.70 29.86 17.61
C VAL A 277 -12.13 29.17 16.32
N VAL A 278 -11.24 29.15 15.33
CA VAL A 278 -11.32 28.18 14.24
C VAL A 278 -11.06 26.83 14.89
N SER A 279 -12.15 26.08 15.09
CA SER A 279 -12.12 24.65 15.39
C SER A 279 -11.44 23.93 14.23
N LEU A 280 -10.11 23.85 14.28
CA LEU A 280 -9.39 22.81 13.58
C LEU A 280 -9.88 21.50 14.18
N GLY A 281 -10.61 20.73 13.38
CA GLY A 281 -10.93 19.34 13.66
C GLY A 281 -9.65 18.50 13.70
N LEU A 282 -8.86 18.69 14.76
CA LEU A 282 -7.85 17.76 15.22
C LEU A 282 -8.60 16.51 15.65
N ARG A 283 -8.75 15.60 14.70
CA ARG A 283 -9.18 14.23 14.96
C ARG A 283 -8.12 13.64 15.87
N LEU A 284 -8.40 13.63 17.17
CA LEU A 284 -7.55 13.02 18.20
C LEU A 284 -7.16 11.63 17.70
N LEU A 285 -5.86 11.46 17.46
CA LEU A 285 -5.27 10.14 17.30
C LEU A 285 -5.66 9.31 18.53
N PRO A 286 -5.85 7.99 18.38
CA PRO A 286 -6.21 7.12 19.50
C PRO A 286 -5.26 7.38 20.68
N ASP A 287 -5.86 7.48 21.86
CA ASP A 287 -5.22 7.81 23.13
C ASP A 287 -3.88 7.06 23.30
N SER A 288 -2.79 7.80 23.43
CA SER A 288 -1.41 7.30 23.45
C SER A 288 -1.06 6.52 24.72
N SER A 289 -2.03 6.28 25.60
CA SER A 289 -1.90 5.60 26.88
C SER A 289 -1.54 4.10 26.78
N GLY A 290 -1.51 3.53 25.56
CA GLY A 290 -1.14 2.13 25.31
C GLY A 290 0.06 1.88 24.40
N MET A 291 0.75 2.90 23.86
CA MET A 291 1.84 2.69 22.91
C MET A 291 3.21 2.88 23.58
N SER A 292 3.91 1.78 23.83
CA SER A 292 5.19 1.78 24.57
C SER A 292 6.42 2.14 23.71
N VAL A 293 6.28 2.35 22.41
CA VAL A 293 7.41 2.51 21.48
C VAL A 293 7.45 3.95 20.93
N PRO A 294 8.53 4.71 21.18
CA PRO A 294 8.66 6.07 20.65
C PRO A 294 8.86 6.06 19.13
N PRO A 295 8.41 7.11 18.42
CA PRO A 295 8.63 7.21 16.98
C PRO A 295 10.11 7.35 16.66
N VAL A 296 10.57 6.64 15.63
CA VAL A 296 11.95 6.66 15.15
C VAL A 296 11.96 7.23 13.73
N ALA A 297 12.87 8.16 13.46
CA ALA A 297 13.03 8.71 12.12
C ALA A 297 13.46 7.62 11.14
N LEU A 298 12.93 7.66 9.91
CA LEU A 298 13.14 6.62 8.91
C LEU A 298 14.63 6.32 8.66
N SER A 299 15.42 7.36 8.38
CA SER A 299 16.84 7.23 8.07
C SER A 299 17.65 6.65 9.23
N SER A 300 17.54 7.21 10.44
CA SER A 300 18.28 6.72 11.60
C SER A 300 17.84 5.32 12.03
N GLY A 301 16.55 5.00 11.87
CA GLY A 301 16.02 3.67 12.12
C GLY A 301 16.58 2.62 11.16
N PHE A 302 16.56 2.89 9.85
CA PHE A 302 17.15 1.98 8.86
C PHE A 302 18.67 1.90 8.98
N GLN A 303 19.36 3.01 9.28
CA GLN A 303 20.80 2.99 9.51
C GLN A 303 21.15 2.04 10.65
N ARG A 304 20.48 2.17 11.81
CA ARG A 304 20.68 1.28 12.97
C ARG A 304 20.30 -0.16 12.65
N LEU A 305 19.18 -0.37 11.96
CA LEU A 305 18.76 -1.70 11.53
C LEU A 305 19.82 -2.34 10.63
N LEU A 306 20.33 -1.62 9.63
CA LEU A 306 21.31 -2.16 8.68
C LEU A 306 22.72 -2.33 9.28
N SER A 307 23.08 -1.56 10.32
CA SER A 307 24.39 -1.66 10.95
C SER A 307 24.45 -2.66 12.11
N GLU A 308 23.35 -2.84 12.84
CA GLU A 308 23.35 -3.59 14.10
C GLU A 308 22.49 -4.86 14.05
N TYR A 309 21.58 -5.01 13.07
CA TYR A 309 20.72 -6.19 12.98
C TYR A 309 21.55 -7.41 12.60
N ASP A 310 21.83 -8.23 13.61
CA ASP A 310 22.47 -9.52 13.40
C ASP A 310 21.39 -10.56 13.04
N HIS A 311 21.48 -11.11 11.83
CA HIS A 311 20.58 -12.15 11.33
C HIS A 311 20.69 -13.47 12.13
N MET A 312 21.63 -13.59 13.10
CA MET A 312 21.80 -14.69 14.07
C MET A 312 20.57 -15.01 14.95
N SER A 313 19.44 -14.38 14.67
CA SER A 313 18.08 -14.73 15.11
C SER A 313 17.67 -16.21 15.00
N GLU A 314 18.46 -17.08 14.35
CA GLU A 314 18.25 -18.54 14.45
C GLU A 314 18.50 -19.07 15.87
N VAL A 315 19.37 -18.41 16.64
CA VAL A 315 19.69 -18.81 18.02
C VAL A 315 18.71 -18.18 19.01
N GLU A 316 18.23 -16.98 18.74
CA GLU A 316 17.33 -16.24 19.64
C GLU A 316 15.86 -16.57 19.38
N LYS A 317 15.13 -16.93 20.44
CA LYS A 317 13.67 -17.11 20.35
C LYS A 317 13.00 -15.78 20.02
N PHE A 318 12.16 -15.80 18.98
CA PHE A 318 11.36 -14.63 18.60
C PHE A 318 10.51 -14.13 19.79
N SER A 319 10.59 -12.81 20.04
CA SER A 319 9.78 -12.12 21.04
C SER A 319 9.28 -10.79 20.50
N LYS A 320 8.02 -10.45 20.78
CA LYS A 320 7.44 -9.14 20.42
C LYS A 320 8.08 -7.98 21.18
N THR A 321 8.67 -8.24 22.34
CA THR A 321 9.38 -7.23 23.13
C THR A 321 10.84 -7.09 22.75
N HIS A 322 11.29 -7.81 21.71
CA HIS A 322 12.67 -7.75 21.28
C HIS A 322 13.02 -6.37 20.72
N ARG A 323 14.25 -5.90 20.96
CA ARG A 323 14.72 -4.56 20.55
C ARG A 323 14.54 -4.29 19.05
N TRP A 324 14.70 -5.30 18.20
CA TRP A 324 14.52 -5.16 16.74
C TRP A 324 13.07 -5.02 16.32
N VAL A 325 12.15 -5.69 17.03
CA VAL A 325 10.71 -5.51 16.83
C VAL A 325 10.34 -4.09 17.23
N GLN A 326 10.77 -3.63 18.41
CA GLN A 326 10.51 -2.28 18.88
C GLN A 326 11.14 -1.20 17.97
N LEU A 327 12.36 -1.41 17.48
CA LEU A 327 12.98 -0.47 16.54
C LEU A 327 12.13 -0.30 15.29
N LEU A 328 11.71 -1.41 14.69
CA LEU A 328 10.92 -1.39 13.48
C LEU A 328 9.50 -0.83 13.70
N GLU A 329 8.86 -1.16 14.82
CA GLU A 329 7.59 -0.56 15.24
C GLU A 329 7.74 0.95 15.45
N GLY A 330 8.88 1.41 15.97
CA GLY A 330 9.22 2.82 16.07
C GLY A 330 9.34 3.50 14.70
N ILE A 331 9.96 2.83 13.73
CA ILE A 331 10.05 3.32 12.33
C ILE A 331 8.65 3.36 11.70
N GLU A 332 7.85 2.31 11.87
CA GLU A 332 6.44 2.25 11.44
C GLU A 332 5.67 3.45 12.00
N PHE A 333 5.81 3.72 13.30
CA PHE A 333 5.12 4.83 13.94
C PHE A 333 5.60 6.19 13.43
N GLY A 334 6.91 6.38 13.29
CA GLY A 334 7.48 7.61 12.71
C GLY A 334 7.01 7.86 11.27
N LEU A 335 6.95 6.82 10.44
CA LEU A 335 6.39 6.89 9.09
C LEU A 335 4.89 7.20 9.08
N GLN A 336 4.12 6.56 9.96
CA GLN A 336 2.68 6.79 10.07
C GLN A 336 2.38 8.25 10.45
N LEU A 337 3.17 8.84 11.35
CA LEU A 337 3.07 10.25 11.70
C LEU A 337 3.42 11.16 10.51
N ALA A 338 4.51 10.87 9.80
CA ALA A 338 4.97 11.68 8.67
C ALA A 338 4.01 11.65 7.47
N LEU A 339 3.35 10.52 7.23
CA LEU A 339 2.44 10.33 6.08
C LEU A 339 0.97 10.64 6.42
N GLY A 340 0.63 10.75 7.70
CA GLY A 340 -0.72 11.01 8.20
C GLY A 340 -1.67 9.80 8.07
N SER A 341 -2.93 10.01 8.48
CA SER A 341 -3.94 8.94 8.62
C SER A 341 -4.60 8.49 7.30
N SER A 342 -4.22 9.08 6.17
CA SER A 342 -4.75 8.70 4.84
C SER A 342 -4.19 7.37 4.32
N VAL A 343 -3.11 6.88 4.95
CA VAL A 343 -2.45 5.62 4.63
C VAL A 343 -2.30 4.77 5.88
N VAL A 344 -2.12 3.48 5.67
CA VAL A 344 -1.79 2.51 6.72
C VAL A 344 -0.33 2.11 6.54
N VAL A 345 0.45 2.31 7.59
CA VAL A 345 1.81 1.77 7.70
C VAL A 345 1.76 0.51 8.56
N ARG A 346 2.45 -0.54 8.12
CA ARG A 346 2.58 -1.82 8.85
C ARG A 346 3.98 -2.38 8.68
N SER A 347 4.51 -2.99 9.72
CA SER A 347 5.82 -3.64 9.68
C SER A 347 5.76 -5.06 10.23
N SER A 348 6.74 -5.89 9.90
CA SER A 348 6.82 -7.24 10.43
C SER A 348 8.24 -7.78 10.47
N MET A 349 8.70 -8.17 11.67
CA MET A 349 9.90 -8.99 11.90
C MET A 349 9.59 -10.49 11.92
N GLY A 350 8.41 -10.87 11.44
CA GLY A 350 7.92 -12.25 11.44
C GLY A 350 6.76 -12.48 12.41
N CYS A 351 6.19 -13.67 12.33
CA CYS A 351 5.02 -14.09 13.10
C CYS A 351 5.32 -15.44 13.77
N GLY A 352 5.89 -15.39 14.97
CA GLY A 352 6.30 -16.57 15.75
C GLY A 352 7.72 -17.07 15.45
N LYS A 353 8.23 -16.82 14.25
CA LYS A 353 9.65 -16.95 13.89
C LYS A 353 10.14 -15.64 13.29
N TRP A 354 11.43 -15.38 13.40
CA TRP A 354 12.07 -14.25 12.74
C TRP A 354 11.88 -14.31 11.22
N ALA A 355 11.48 -13.19 10.63
CA ALA A 355 11.40 -13.05 9.20
C ALA A 355 12.82 -13.01 8.62
N ARG A 356 13.07 -13.81 7.58
CA ARG A 356 14.31 -13.73 6.79
C ARG A 356 14.43 -12.42 6.01
N VAL A 357 13.29 -11.82 5.70
CA VAL A 357 13.20 -10.54 5.01
C VAL A 357 12.30 -9.64 5.85
N PRO A 358 12.89 -8.92 6.81
CA PRO A 358 12.23 -7.82 7.49
C PRO A 358 11.56 -6.82 6.53
N TRP A 359 10.36 -6.33 6.87
CA TRP A 359 9.68 -5.38 5.99
C TRP A 359 8.83 -4.33 6.71
N ILE A 360 8.63 -3.20 6.00
CA ILE A 360 7.66 -2.14 6.33
C ILE A 360 6.84 -1.86 5.08
N THR A 361 5.53 -1.73 5.18
CA THR A 361 4.61 -1.46 4.07
C THR A 361 3.84 -0.18 4.32
N VAL A 362 3.54 0.54 3.24
CA VAL A 362 2.68 1.73 3.23
C VAL A 362 1.62 1.52 2.15
N HIS A 363 0.36 1.49 2.54
CA HIS A 363 -0.75 1.18 1.63
C HIS A 363 -1.99 2.01 1.92
N ASP A 364 -2.88 2.07 0.93
CA ASP A 364 -4.21 2.63 1.10
C ASP A 364 -5.02 1.72 2.06
N PRO A 365 -5.87 2.26 2.96
CA PRO A 365 -6.67 1.46 3.90
C PRO A 365 -7.56 0.39 3.23
N ASN A 366 -7.89 0.56 1.95
CA ASN A 366 -8.70 -0.39 1.18
C ASN A 366 -7.87 -1.45 0.44
N GLN A 367 -6.54 -1.43 0.58
CA GLN A 367 -5.62 -2.40 0.00
C GLN A 367 -5.05 -3.28 1.12
N THR A 368 -4.53 -4.46 0.77
CA THR A 368 -3.80 -5.31 1.72
C THR A 368 -2.49 -5.79 1.10
N THR A 369 -1.57 -6.25 1.94
CA THR A 369 -0.31 -6.86 1.50
C THR A 369 -0.53 -8.18 0.73
N GLN A 370 -1.69 -8.81 0.91
CA GLN A 370 -2.05 -10.06 0.22
C GLN A 370 -2.77 -9.83 -1.11
N SER A 371 -3.42 -8.67 -1.27
CA SER A 371 -4.14 -8.26 -2.46
C SER A 371 -4.14 -6.74 -2.56
N GLY A 372 -3.40 -6.21 -3.52
CA GLY A 372 -3.35 -4.78 -3.77
C GLY A 372 -1.99 -4.28 -4.23
N LEU A 373 -1.91 -2.97 -4.44
CA LEU A 373 -0.66 -2.24 -4.69
C LEU A 373 -0.25 -1.48 -3.44
N PHE A 374 1.03 -1.55 -3.09
CA PHE A 374 1.56 -0.92 -1.89
C PHE A 374 3.04 -0.59 -2.03
N LEU A 375 3.50 0.39 -1.26
CA LEU A 375 4.92 0.64 -1.12
C LEU A 375 5.47 -0.25 -0.02
N GLN A 376 6.69 -0.75 -0.19
CA GLN A 376 7.32 -1.64 0.77
C GLN A 376 8.81 -1.38 0.86
N TYR A 377 9.30 -1.25 2.09
CA TYR A 377 10.71 -1.44 2.41
C TYR A 377 10.96 -2.91 2.70
N LEU A 378 11.95 -3.51 2.04
CA LEU A 378 12.40 -4.89 2.21
C LEU A 378 13.87 -4.88 2.62
N VAL A 379 14.21 -5.37 3.80
CA VAL A 379 15.61 -5.53 4.22
C VAL A 379 16.15 -6.83 3.65
N GLN A 380 17.34 -6.79 3.04
CA GLN A 380 18.01 -7.99 2.55
C GLN A 380 18.30 -8.95 3.71
N ALA A 381 18.27 -10.26 3.45
CA ALA A 381 18.52 -11.26 4.47
C ALA A 381 19.97 -11.19 5.02
N ASP A 382 20.92 -10.76 4.20
CA ASP A 382 22.30 -10.52 4.62
C ASP A 382 22.52 -9.12 5.23
N VAL A 383 21.45 -8.33 5.36
CA VAL A 383 21.45 -6.98 5.97
C VAL A 383 22.37 -5.99 5.23
N LYS A 384 22.83 -6.33 4.02
CA LYS A 384 23.71 -5.46 3.22
C LYS A 384 22.98 -4.30 2.54
N GLY A 385 21.68 -4.19 2.75
CA GLY A 385 20.88 -3.09 2.24
C GLY A 385 19.38 -3.32 2.41
N ALA A 386 18.62 -2.34 1.95
CA ALA A 386 17.17 -2.40 1.87
C ALA A 386 16.69 -1.95 0.49
N TYR A 387 15.52 -2.43 0.08
CA TYR A 387 14.86 -1.97 -1.13
C TYR A 387 13.60 -1.21 -0.77
N LEU A 388 13.38 -0.05 -1.39
CA LEU A 388 12.07 0.56 -1.50
C LEU A 388 11.43 0.09 -2.79
N CYS A 389 10.28 -0.56 -2.72
CA CYS A 389 9.56 -1.08 -3.88
C CYS A 389 8.13 -0.57 -3.93
N LEU A 390 7.62 -0.33 -5.14
CA LEU A 390 6.19 -0.50 -5.38
C LEU A 390 5.97 -1.99 -5.63
N ALA A 391 5.24 -2.64 -4.75
CA ALA A 391 4.97 -4.06 -4.78
C ALA A 391 3.48 -4.35 -4.96
N GLN A 392 3.18 -5.60 -5.28
CA GLN A 392 1.83 -6.12 -5.35
C GLN A 392 1.65 -7.42 -4.57
N GLY A 393 0.49 -7.57 -3.95
CA GLY A 393 0.15 -8.76 -3.18
C GLY A 393 -0.11 -9.96 -4.09
N THR A 394 0.54 -11.08 -3.83
CA THR A 394 0.44 -12.30 -4.67
C THR A 394 -0.30 -13.44 -3.99
N SER A 395 -0.41 -13.45 -2.65
CA SER A 395 -0.92 -14.58 -1.88
C SER A 395 -2.36 -14.97 -2.24
N LYS A 396 -3.28 -13.99 -2.24
CA LYS A 396 -4.71 -14.25 -2.55
C LYS A 396 -4.92 -14.68 -4.00
N LEU A 397 -4.09 -14.14 -4.90
CA LEU A 397 -4.15 -14.51 -6.31
C LEU A 397 -3.64 -15.95 -6.52
N ARG A 398 -2.50 -16.31 -5.90
CA ARG A 398 -1.94 -17.66 -5.95
C ARG A 398 -2.90 -18.70 -5.38
N SER A 399 -3.61 -18.39 -4.30
CA SER A 399 -4.62 -19.31 -3.74
C SER A 399 -5.83 -19.49 -4.64
N THR A 400 -6.14 -18.51 -5.49
CA THR A 400 -7.35 -18.51 -6.33
C THR A 400 -7.10 -19.18 -7.70
N VAL A 401 -5.99 -18.87 -8.37
CA VAL A 401 -5.72 -19.33 -9.74
C VAL A 401 -4.50 -20.25 -9.87
N GLY A 402 -3.84 -20.56 -8.75
CA GLY A 402 -2.61 -21.35 -8.71
C GLY A 402 -1.35 -20.55 -9.10
N PRO A 403 -0.14 -21.07 -8.80
CA PRO A 403 1.11 -20.32 -8.97
C PRO A 403 1.43 -19.87 -10.41
N PRO A 404 1.29 -20.70 -11.47
CA PRO A 404 1.65 -20.30 -12.82
C PRO A 404 0.80 -19.14 -13.34
N ALA A 405 -0.53 -19.28 -13.24
CA ALA A 405 -1.47 -18.24 -13.68
C ALA A 405 -1.33 -16.96 -12.85
N ALA A 406 -1.09 -17.09 -11.54
CA ALA A 406 -0.83 -15.93 -10.69
C ALA A 406 0.45 -15.19 -11.10
N ASN A 407 1.53 -15.90 -11.43
CA ASN A 407 2.77 -15.26 -11.89
C ASN A 407 2.56 -14.48 -13.20
N MET A 408 1.83 -15.06 -14.17
CA MET A 408 1.51 -14.39 -15.43
C MET A 408 0.67 -13.12 -15.18
N HIS A 409 -0.32 -13.21 -14.29
CA HIS A 409 -1.18 -12.08 -13.96
C HIS A 409 -0.42 -10.97 -13.21
N VAL A 410 0.45 -11.32 -12.26
CA VAL A 410 1.37 -10.41 -11.57
C VAL A 410 2.29 -9.70 -12.56
N ALA A 411 2.84 -10.44 -13.54
CA ALA A 411 3.70 -9.87 -14.58
C ALA A 411 2.93 -8.85 -15.45
N ASN A 412 1.71 -9.18 -15.85
CA ASN A 412 0.85 -8.30 -16.65
C ASN A 412 0.46 -7.02 -15.90
N ILE A 413 0.07 -7.14 -14.62
CA ILE A 413 -0.18 -5.96 -13.76
C ILE A 413 1.10 -5.14 -13.62
N GLY A 414 2.24 -5.79 -13.38
CA GLY A 414 3.53 -5.13 -13.25
C GLY A 414 3.85 -4.29 -14.49
N ALA A 415 3.73 -4.87 -15.68
CA ALA A 415 3.95 -4.16 -16.94
C ALA A 415 3.03 -2.94 -17.09
N PHE A 416 1.73 -3.11 -16.81
CA PHE A 416 0.74 -2.05 -16.89
C PHE A 416 1.00 -0.89 -15.91
N VAL A 417 1.41 -1.21 -14.68
CA VAL A 417 1.69 -0.23 -13.62
C VAL A 417 3.02 0.49 -13.88
N ARG A 418 4.06 -0.24 -14.31
CA ARG A 418 5.38 0.32 -14.65
C ARG A 418 5.28 1.49 -15.63
N GLU A 419 4.52 1.32 -16.70
CA GLU A 419 4.38 2.36 -17.73
C GLU A 419 3.83 3.66 -17.14
N ARG A 420 2.78 3.55 -16.31
CA ARG A 420 2.16 4.70 -15.66
C ARG A 420 3.03 5.31 -14.58
N CYS A 421 3.76 4.48 -13.83
CA CYS A 421 4.73 4.96 -12.85
C CYS A 421 5.87 5.73 -13.52
N ARG A 422 6.38 5.27 -14.66
CA ARG A 422 7.40 5.99 -15.44
C ARG A 422 6.91 7.40 -15.79
N MET A 423 5.70 7.51 -16.34
CA MET A 423 5.10 8.81 -16.65
C MET A 423 4.89 9.70 -15.41
N ALA A 424 4.42 9.12 -14.31
CA ALA A 424 4.08 9.87 -13.11
C ALA A 424 5.31 10.31 -12.28
N LEU A 425 6.41 9.55 -12.34
CA LEU A 425 7.67 9.88 -11.67
C LEU A 425 8.48 10.94 -12.44
N GLY A 426 8.28 11.06 -13.75
CA GLY A 426 9.01 12.00 -14.60
C GLY A 426 10.53 11.79 -14.48
N GLN A 427 11.26 12.88 -14.21
CA GLN A 427 12.72 12.84 -14.03
C GLN A 427 13.19 11.92 -12.88
N HIS A 428 12.35 11.67 -11.86
CA HIS A 428 12.71 10.78 -10.76
C HIS A 428 12.68 9.30 -11.16
N ALA A 429 12.14 8.94 -12.33
CA ALA A 429 12.13 7.57 -12.81
C ALA A 429 13.54 6.98 -12.97
N ALA A 430 14.55 7.83 -13.23
CA ALA A 430 15.96 7.42 -13.33
C ALA A 430 16.54 6.92 -11.99
N LEU A 431 15.91 7.24 -10.85
CA LEU A 431 16.34 6.80 -9.52
C LEU A 431 15.82 5.42 -9.14
N PHE A 432 15.03 4.78 -10.01
CA PHE A 432 14.42 3.48 -9.76
C PHE A 432 14.81 2.47 -10.84
N ASP A 433 15.00 1.24 -10.43
CA ASP A 433 14.91 0.09 -11.32
C ASP A 433 13.43 -0.08 -11.71
N LEU A 434 13.12 0.36 -12.92
CA LEU A 434 11.77 0.29 -13.45
C LEU A 434 11.32 -1.12 -13.79
N TYR A 435 12.16 -2.15 -13.70
CA TYR A 435 11.76 -3.55 -13.87
C TYR A 435 11.46 -4.24 -12.54
N GLY A 436 11.67 -3.55 -11.41
CA GLY A 436 11.39 -4.08 -10.09
C GLY A 436 12.35 -5.19 -9.70
N ARG A 437 13.58 -5.19 -10.22
CA ARG A 437 14.58 -6.19 -9.81
C ARG A 437 14.94 -5.96 -8.35
N VAL A 438 14.81 -7.03 -7.57
CA VAL A 438 15.10 -7.06 -6.13
C VAL A 438 15.85 -8.36 -5.89
N GLU A 439 16.93 -8.30 -5.13
CA GLU A 439 17.70 -9.47 -4.73
C GLU A 439 17.75 -9.52 -3.21
N LEU A 440 16.88 -10.32 -2.60
CA LEU A 440 16.75 -10.34 -1.13
C LEU A 440 17.74 -11.28 -0.46
N ARG A 441 18.40 -12.15 -1.24
CA ARG A 441 19.39 -13.14 -0.76
C ARG A 441 18.87 -14.04 0.35
N ALA A 442 17.55 -14.20 0.43
CA ALA A 442 16.92 -15.02 1.44
C ALA A 442 17.03 -16.51 1.07
N PRO A 443 17.38 -17.38 2.03
CA PRO A 443 17.55 -18.81 1.76
C PRO A 443 16.23 -19.48 1.38
N LYS A 444 16.32 -20.63 0.69
CA LYS A 444 15.20 -21.55 0.41
C LYS A 444 13.98 -20.87 -0.25
N GLY A 445 14.21 -19.79 -1.01
CA GLY A 445 13.16 -19.08 -1.74
C GLY A 445 12.22 -18.25 -0.86
N HIS A 446 12.55 -17.98 0.41
CA HIS A 446 11.73 -17.13 1.29
C HIS A 446 11.58 -15.69 0.77
N GLY A 447 12.53 -15.21 -0.04
CA GLY A 447 12.48 -13.91 -0.71
C GLY A 447 11.67 -13.91 -2.01
N ALA A 448 11.54 -15.06 -2.67
CA ALA A 448 11.01 -15.16 -4.03
C ALA A 448 9.60 -14.55 -4.23
N PRO A 449 8.65 -14.67 -3.27
CA PRO A 449 7.35 -14.02 -3.42
C PRO A 449 7.42 -12.49 -3.46
N PHE A 450 8.35 -11.90 -2.70
CA PHE A 450 8.56 -10.46 -2.66
C PHE A 450 9.25 -9.98 -3.94
N GLU A 451 10.29 -10.69 -4.37
CA GLU A 451 11.03 -10.38 -5.61
C GLU A 451 10.11 -10.42 -6.83
N LYS A 452 9.23 -11.43 -6.93
CA LYS A 452 8.24 -11.52 -8.01
C LYS A 452 7.13 -10.48 -7.90
N GLY A 453 6.82 -10.02 -6.69
CA GLY A 453 5.81 -9.01 -6.42
C GLY A 453 6.28 -7.59 -6.67
N ALA A 454 7.58 -7.35 -6.80
CA ALA A 454 8.14 -6.02 -7.04
C ALA A 454 7.86 -5.55 -8.48
N ILE A 455 7.38 -4.31 -8.61
CA ILE A 455 7.02 -3.68 -9.88
C ILE A 455 8.10 -2.68 -10.31
N ILE A 456 8.47 -1.80 -9.39
CA ILE A 456 9.61 -0.88 -9.48
C ILE A 456 10.33 -0.90 -8.13
N SER A 457 11.65 -0.75 -8.13
CA SER A 457 12.46 -0.82 -6.92
C SER A 457 13.56 0.24 -6.90
N ARG A 458 14.04 0.59 -5.71
CA ARG A 458 15.25 1.36 -5.48
C ARG A 458 16.04 0.69 -4.36
N HIS A 459 17.31 0.43 -4.59
CA HIS A 459 18.21 -0.17 -3.61
C HIS A 459 18.87 0.91 -2.76
N TYR A 460 19.02 0.60 -1.47
CA TYR A 460 19.70 1.39 -0.46
C TYR A 460 20.75 0.48 0.19
N PRO A 461 22.02 0.55 -0.26
CA PRO A 461 23.09 -0.23 0.35
C PRO A 461 23.31 0.19 1.81
N ALA A 462 23.72 -0.77 2.65
CA ALA A 462 24.11 -0.48 4.02
C ALA A 462 25.31 0.49 4.05
N GLY A 463 25.34 1.38 5.03
CA GLY A 463 26.39 2.39 5.18
C GLY A 463 26.18 3.70 4.41
N HIS A 464 25.01 3.88 3.78
CA HIS A 464 24.67 5.07 3.00
C HIS A 464 23.44 5.82 3.50
#